data_AF-A0A968JTX2-F1
#
_entry.id   AF-A0A968JTX2-F1
#
_cell.length_a   1.000
_cell.length_b   1.000
_cell.length_c   1.000
_cell.angle_alpha   90.00
_cell.angle_beta   90.00
_cell.angle_gamma   90.00
#
_symmetry.space_group_name_H-M   'P 1'
#
loop_
_entity.id
_entity.type
_entity.pdbx_description
1 polymer ?
#
loop_
_entity_poly.entity_id
_entity_poly.type
_entity_poly.pdbx_seq_one_letter_code
_entity_poly.pdbx_strand_id
1 'polypeptide(L)' 'LYESLTQKLMKLDEATLVFPGHNYAEHATHTDIGTEKARNPFFRFPSKQAFLQAMGY' A
#
# COMPACT_ATOMS: atom_id res chain seq x y z
N LEU A 1 10.35 0.14 -3.89
CA LEU A 1 8.93 0.29 -3.50
C LEU A 1 8.37 -0.98 -2.85
N TYR A 2 8.33 -2.13 -3.53
CA TYR A 2 7.76 -3.39 -3.01
C TYR A 2 8.18 -3.75 -1.57
N GLU A 3 9.48 -3.70 -1.26
CA GLU A 3 9.98 -4.01 0.09
C GLU A 3 9.52 -2.99 1.14
N SER A 4 9.41 -1.70 0.80
CA SER A 4 8.86 -0.70 1.71
C SER A 4 7.39 -0.99 2.04
N LEU A 5 6.60 -1.40 1.05
CA LEU A 5 5.19 -1.76 1.26
C LEU A 5 5.09 -3.03 2.13
N THR A 6 5.77 -4.10 1.73
CA THR A 6 5.61 -5.44 2.33
C THR A 6 6.38 -5.68 3.62
N GLN A 7 7.57 -5.10 3.74
CA GLN A 7 8.46 -5.35 4.88
C GLN A 7 8.44 -4.25 5.93
N LYS A 8 7.82 -3.09 5.63
CA LYS A 8 7.68 -1.98 6.58
C LYS A 8 6.21 -1.62 6.83
N LEU A 9 5.51 -1.09 5.84
CA LEU A 9 4.15 -0.58 6.03
C LEU A 9 3.15 -1.68 6.45
N MET A 10 3.17 -2.83 5.77
CA MET A 10 2.30 -3.96 6.13
C MET A 10 2.57 -4.55 7.53
N LYS A 11 3.73 -4.27 8.12
CA LYS A 11 4.06 -4.75 9.48
C LYS A 11 3.56 -3.82 10.59
N LEU A 12 3.01 -2.65 10.23
CA LEU A 12 2.37 -1.75 11.18
C LEU A 12 1.03 -2.33 11.65
N ASP A 13 0.60 -1.86 12.82
CA ASP A 13 -0.69 -2.19 13.40
C ASP A 13 -1.83 -1.75 12.47
N GLU A 14 -2.90 -2.53 12.39
CA GLU A 14 -4.00 -2.26 11.46
C GLU A 14 -4.70 -0.94 11.73
N ALA A 15 -4.79 -0.50 12.99
CA ALA A 15 -5.38 0.79 13.36
C ALA A 15 -4.44 1.99 13.09
N THR A 16 -3.23 1.75 12.58
CA THR A 16 -2.30 2.83 12.24
C THR A 16 -2.86 3.64 11.07
N LEU A 17 -3.06 4.95 11.29
CA LEU A 17 -3.56 5.86 10.27
C LEU A 17 -2.48 6.14 9.20
N VAL A 18 -2.93 6.24 7.95
CA VAL A 18 -2.12 6.53 6.78
C VAL A 18 -2.55 7.87 6.21
N PHE A 19 -1.64 8.86 6.29
CA PHE A 19 -1.83 10.18 5.70
C PHE A 19 -0.95 10.31 4.45
N PRO A 20 -1.52 10.35 3.24
CA PRO A 20 -0.74 10.41 2.01
C PRO A 20 -0.20 11.83 1.77
N GLY A 21 0.99 11.93 1.16
CA GLY A 21 1.55 13.24 0.77
C GLY A 21 0.79 13.92 -0.38
N HIS A 22 0.07 13.13 -1.18
CA HIS A 22 -0.82 13.62 -2.24
C HIS A 22 -2.11 12.82 -2.18
N ASN A 23 -3.25 13.51 -2.37
CA ASN A 23 -4.55 12.89 -2.40
C ASN A 23 -5.27 13.25 -3.71
N TYR A 24 -5.44 12.26 -4.58
CA TYR A 24 -6.17 12.40 -5.84
C TYR A 24 -7.63 11.92 -5.75
N ALA A 25 -8.08 11.50 -4.57
CA ALA A 25 -9.48 11.14 -4.33
C ALA A 25 -10.31 12.38 -3.93
N GLU A 26 -11.59 12.38 -4.27
CA GLU A 26 -12.47 13.54 -4.02
C GLU A 26 -12.74 13.80 -2.52
N HIS A 27 -12.79 12.76 -1.69
CA HIS A 27 -13.36 12.87 -0.33
C HIS A 27 -12.56 12.22 0.81
N ALA A 28 -11.65 11.28 0.53
CA ALA A 28 -10.90 10.60 1.58
C ALA A 28 -9.64 11.39 1.96
N THR A 29 -9.47 11.82 3.20
CA THR A 29 -8.27 12.56 3.64
C THR A 29 -7.16 11.66 4.19
N HIS A 30 -7.52 10.45 4.62
CA HIS A 30 -6.61 9.44 5.18
C HIS A 30 -7.28 8.06 5.14
N THR A 31 -6.50 7.02 5.40
CA THR A 31 -6.97 5.63 5.60
C THR A 31 -6.29 5.03 6.84
N ASP A 32 -6.41 3.71 7.02
CA ASP A 32 -5.68 2.92 8.01
C ASP A 32 -5.00 1.71 7.34
N ILE A 33 -3.96 1.16 7.99
CA ILE A 33 -3.18 0.03 7.45
C ILE A 33 -4.05 -1.21 7.20
N GLY A 34 -5.07 -1.47 8.04
CA GLY A 34 -6.01 -2.57 7.82
C GLY A 34 -6.78 -2.42 6.51
N THR A 35 -7.34 -1.23 6.27
CA THR A 35 -8.02 -0.88 5.03
C THR A 35 -7.09 -0.99 3.81
N GLU A 36 -5.86 -0.51 3.90
CA GLU A 36 -4.86 -0.63 2.82
C GLU A 36 -4.52 -2.10 2.53
N LYS A 37 -4.29 -2.94 3.54
CA LYS A 37 -4.10 -4.38 3.35
C LYS A 37 -5.28 -5.05 2.66
N ALA A 38 -6.49 -4.62 2.98
CA ALA A 38 -7.71 -5.18 2.42
C ALA A 38 -8.00 -4.70 0.98
N ARG A 39 -7.58 -3.49 0.58
CA ARG A 39 -8.06 -2.86 -0.67
C ARG A 39 -6.97 -2.38 -1.62
N ASN A 40 -5.76 -2.10 -1.14
CA ASN A 40 -4.71 -1.54 -1.97
C ASN A 40 -4.17 -2.57 -2.99
N PRO A 41 -4.25 -2.32 -4.30
CA PRO A 41 -3.79 -3.29 -5.31
C PRO A 41 -2.28 -3.55 -5.22
N PHE A 42 -1.48 -2.58 -4.79
CA PHE A 42 -0.04 -2.76 -4.61
C PHE A 42 0.32 -3.69 -3.45
N PHE A 43 -0.65 -3.98 -2.58
CA PHE A 43 -0.48 -4.92 -1.46
C PHE A 43 -0.79 -6.37 -1.88
N ARG A 44 -1.26 -6.60 -3.10
CA ARG A 44 -1.72 -7.91 -3.59
C ARG A 44 -0.70 -8.66 -4.45
N PHE A 45 0.46 -8.07 -4.76
CA PHE A 45 1.47 -8.72 -5.59
C PHE A 45 2.10 -9.94 -4.89
N PRO A 46 2.12 -11.13 -5.53
CA PRO A 46 2.58 -12.37 -4.90
C PRO A 46 4.10 -12.45 -4.77
N SER A 47 4.85 -11.64 -5.50
CA SER A 47 6.32 -11.60 -5.45
C SER A 47 6.86 -10.24 -5.91
N LYS A 48 8.13 -9.96 -5.57
CA LYS A 48 8.86 -8.80 -6.08
C LYS A 48 8.94 -8.80 -7.61
N GLN A 49 9.09 -9.98 -8.24
CA GLN A 49 9.16 -10.08 -9.70
C GLN A 49 7.82 -9.75 -10.36
N ALA A 50 6.69 -10.25 -9.84
CA ALA A 50 5.36 -9.91 -10.36
C ALA A 50 5.07 -8.41 -10.22
N PHE A 51 5.50 -7.79 -9.11
CA PHE A 51 5.43 -6.35 -8.92
C PHE A 51 6.26 -5.60 -9.98
N LEU A 52 7.51 -6.01 -10.21
CA LEU A 52 8.40 -5.37 -11.19
C LEU A 52 7.84 -5.44 -12.61
N GLN A 53 7.34 -6.61 -13.02
CA GLN A 53 6.70 -6.80 -14.33
C GLN A 53 5.50 -5.86 -14.52
N ALA A 54 4.65 -5.71 -13.50
CA ALA A 54 3.51 -4.79 -13.57
C ALA A 54 3.94 -3.32 -13.63
N MET A 55 5.14 -2.99 -13.13
CA MET A 55 5.75 -1.65 -13.21
C MET A 55 6.60 -1.44 -14.47
N GLY A 56 6.69 -2.43 -15.37
CA GLY A 56 7.42 -2.34 -16.63
C GLY A 56 8.92 -2.66 -16.56
N TYR A 57 9.34 -3.45 -15.55
CA TYR A 57 10.71 -3.93 -15.36
C TYR A 57 10.84 -5.46 -15.49
#